data_AF-A0A954HL02-F1
#
_entry.id   AF-A0A954HL02-F1
#
_cell.length_a   1.000
_cell.length_b   1.000
_cell.length_c   1.000
_cell.angle_alpha   90.00
_cell.angle_beta   90.00
_cell.angle_gamma   90.00
#
_symmetry.space_group_name_H-M   'P 1'
#
loop_
_entity.id
_entity.type
_entity.pdbx_description
1 polymer ?
#
loop_
_entity_poly.entity_id
_entity_poly.type
_entity_poly.pdbx_seq_one_letter_code
_entity_poly.pdbx_strand_id
1 'polypeptide(L)'
;VNGTMPAAVIDQCRYDRCKYYDFTGADPEKLSKARLQHNKPGKTHDASRWLTAAMEMEPYVDAVQRRGGRVIFIRYPTTGEYQVRMEKKYPKQLFWDKFAERTSADTLHFLDVPGMRELECPDGSHLDIRDVPRFTSVLLDELVSRSILKK
;
A
#
# COMPACT_ATOMS: atom_id res chain seq x y z
N VAL A 1 18.02 17.31 26.81
CA VAL A 1 18.82 16.48 25.87
C VAL A 1 18.50 16.97 24.47
N ASN A 2 19.43 17.73 23.87
CA ASN A 2 19.27 18.31 22.54
C ASN A 2 19.46 17.21 21.49
N GLY A 3 18.36 16.58 21.07
CA GLY A 3 18.36 15.58 20.01
C GLY A 3 18.38 16.25 18.65
N THR A 4 19.57 16.52 18.12
CA THR A 4 19.73 16.89 16.71
C THR A 4 19.25 15.71 15.87
N MET A 5 18.16 15.87 15.12
CA MET A 5 17.73 14.89 14.12
C MET A 5 18.91 14.63 13.18
N PRO A 6 19.31 13.37 12.94
CA PRO A 6 20.35 13.09 11.96
C PRO A 6 19.92 13.66 10.60
N ALA A 7 20.87 14.23 9.87
CA ALA A 7 20.63 14.73 8.52
C ALA A 7 19.93 13.64 7.71
N ALA A 8 18.81 13.98 7.06
CA ALA A 8 18.06 13.05 6.25
C ALA A 8 19.02 12.43 5.22
N VAL A 9 19.25 11.12 5.32
CA VAL A 9 19.88 10.38 4.23
C VAL A 9 18.84 10.36 3.12
N ILE A 10 18.91 11.35 2.23
CA ILE A 10 18.16 11.34 0.99
C ILE A 10 18.85 10.27 0.13
N ASP A 11 18.34 9.05 0.23
CA ASP A 11 18.69 8.00 -0.72
C ASP A 11 18.24 8.50 -2.10
N GLN A 12 19.19 8.89 -2.95
CA GLN A 12 18.89 9.32 -4.32
C GLN A 12 18.26 8.13 -5.03
N CYS A 13 16.94 8.22 -5.26
CA CYS A 13 16.22 7.21 -6.03
C CYS A 13 16.74 7.25 -7.47
N ARG A 14 17.74 6.42 -7.77
CA ARG A 14 18.28 6.25 -9.11
C ARG A 14 17.15 5.81 -10.05
N TYR A 15 17.15 6.35 -11.27
CA TYR A 15 16.12 6.12 -12.28
C TYR A 15 15.88 4.62 -12.59
N ASP A 16 16.88 3.77 -12.37
CA ASP A 16 16.84 2.32 -12.59
C ASP A 16 16.11 1.53 -11.47
N ARG A 17 15.66 2.20 -10.40
CA ARG A 17 14.87 1.59 -9.31
C ARG A 17 13.35 1.70 -9.49
N CYS A 18 12.88 2.40 -10.52
CA CYS A 18 11.48 2.37 -10.95
C CYS A 18 11.37 1.48 -12.19
N LYS A 19 10.78 0.29 -12.04
CA LYS A 19 10.49 -0.60 -13.17
C LYS A 19 8.99 -0.70 -13.35
N TYR A 20 8.53 -0.41 -14.56
CA TYR A 20 7.21 -0.83 -14.98
C TYR A 20 7.21 -2.34 -15.15
N TYR A 21 6.18 -3.00 -14.63
CA TYR A 21 5.97 -4.42 -14.85
C TYR A 21 5.08 -4.60 -16.07
N ASP A 22 5.67 -5.06 -17.17
CA ASP A 22 4.94 -5.50 -18.35
C ASP A 22 4.68 -7.01 -18.24
N PHE A 23 3.42 -7.40 -18.09
CA PHE A 23 3.01 -8.80 -18.01
C PHE A 23 2.41 -9.31 -19.34
N THR A 24 2.63 -8.64 -20.48
CA THR A 24 2.11 -9.06 -21.80
C THR A 24 2.49 -10.49 -22.18
N GLY A 25 3.66 -10.98 -21.73
CA GLY A 25 4.11 -12.36 -21.93
C GLY A 25 4.03 -13.25 -20.70
N ALA A 26 3.42 -12.78 -19.60
CA ALA A 26 3.34 -13.53 -18.36
C ALA A 26 2.15 -14.50 -18.36
N ASP A 27 2.33 -15.61 -17.64
CA ASP A 27 1.26 -16.55 -17.32
C ASP A 27 0.89 -16.37 -15.82
N PRO A 28 -0.24 -15.71 -15.51
CA PRO A 28 -0.65 -15.47 -14.12
C PRO A 28 -0.83 -16.74 -13.30
N GLU A 29 -1.29 -17.84 -13.92
CA GLU A 29 -1.44 -19.11 -13.21
C GLU A 29 -0.08 -19.69 -12.83
N LYS A 30 0.88 -19.64 -13.76
CA LYS A 30 2.25 -20.08 -13.50
C LYS A 30 2.90 -19.27 -12.37
N LEU A 31 2.72 -17.94 -12.39
CA LEU A 31 3.21 -17.05 -11.33
C LEU A 31 2.58 -17.40 -9.96
N SER A 32 1.28 -17.66 -9.94
CA SER A 32 0.55 -18.06 -8.72
C SER A 32 1.02 -19.42 -8.19
N LYS A 33 1.14 -20.43 -9.06
CA LYS A 33 1.64 -21.77 -8.72
C LYS A 33 3.07 -21.73 -8.17
N ALA A 34 3.96 -20.99 -8.83
CA ALA A 34 5.35 -20.81 -8.36
C ALA A 34 5.40 -20.20 -6.95
N ARG A 35 4.55 -19.20 -6.68
CA ARG A 35 4.46 -18.61 -5.34
C ARG A 35 3.97 -19.61 -4.31
N LEU A 36 2.91 -20.34 -4.61
CA LEU A 36 2.36 -21.37 -3.71
C LEU A 36 3.40 -22.44 -3.35
N GLN A 37 4.28 -22.80 -4.29
CA GLN A 37 5.34 -23.77 -4.06
C GLN A 37 6.46 -23.23 -3.15
N HIS A 38 6.73 -21.93 -3.18
CA HIS A 38 7.85 -21.31 -2.45
C HIS A 38 7.43 -20.63 -1.15
N ASN A 39 6.12 -20.49 -0.91
CA ASN A 39 5.63 -19.80 0.26
C ASN A 39 5.47 -20.75 1.45
N LYS A 40 6.30 -20.56 2.48
CA LYS A 40 6.09 -21.18 3.78
C LYS A 40 5.05 -20.37 4.54
N PRO A 41 4.06 -20.99 5.22
CA PRO A 41 3.13 -20.24 6.05
C PRO A 41 3.91 -19.44 7.10
N GLY A 42 3.96 -18.13 6.93
CA GLY A 42 4.56 -17.22 7.91
C GLY A 42 3.72 -17.19 9.19
N LYS A 43 4.34 -16.85 10.32
CA LYS A 43 3.63 -16.68 11.60
C LYS A 43 2.50 -15.65 11.45
N THR A 44 1.35 -15.92 12.06
CA THR A 44 0.32 -14.91 12.29
C THR A 44 0.93 -13.81 13.15
N HIS A 45 0.71 -12.55 12.77
CA HIS A 45 1.22 -11.42 13.55
C HIS A 45 0.17 -11.04 14.59
N ASP A 46 0.62 -10.79 15.81
CA ASP A 46 -0.23 -10.20 16.83
C ASP A 46 -0.67 -8.81 16.37
N ALA A 47 -1.99 -8.60 16.22
CA ALA A 47 -2.54 -7.38 15.65
C ALA A 47 -2.24 -6.15 16.53
N SER A 48 -2.25 -6.31 17.85
CA SER A 48 -1.93 -5.24 18.79
C SER A 48 -0.47 -4.83 18.69
N ARG A 49 0.44 -5.80 18.66
CA ARG A 49 1.88 -5.55 18.47
C ARG A 49 2.16 -4.92 17.11
N TRP A 50 1.50 -5.39 16.06
CA TRP A 50 1.61 -4.77 14.74
C TRP A 50 1.13 -3.32 14.76
N LEU A 51 -0.01 -3.05 15.40
CA LEU A 51 -0.56 -1.70 15.50
C LEU A 51 0.38 -0.77 16.26
N THR A 52 0.94 -1.21 17.38
CA THR A 52 1.96 -0.44 18.11
C THR A 52 3.14 -0.08 17.22
N ALA A 53 3.65 -1.05 16.44
CA ALA A 53 4.76 -0.81 15.53
C ALA A 53 4.37 0.12 14.36
N ALA A 54 3.15 -0.02 13.82
CA ALA A 54 2.65 0.90 12.79
C ALA A 54 2.60 2.34 13.34
N MET A 55 2.08 2.55 14.55
CA MET A 55 1.98 3.89 15.13
C MET A 55 3.33 4.61 15.37
N GLU A 56 4.47 3.90 15.28
CA GLU A 56 5.79 4.54 15.26
C GLU A 56 5.99 5.48 14.06
N MET A 57 5.14 5.41 13.03
CA MET A 57 5.16 6.32 11.89
C MET A 57 4.57 7.72 12.17
N GLU A 58 3.71 7.86 13.19
CA GLU A 58 2.99 9.12 13.44
C GLU A 58 3.90 10.35 13.66
N PRO A 59 5.01 10.28 14.39
CA PRO A 59 5.90 11.43 14.52
C PRO A 59 6.42 11.96 13.17
N TYR A 60 6.57 11.09 12.17
CA TYR A 60 6.97 11.49 10.82
C TYR A 60 5.80 12.09 10.04
N VAL A 61 4.60 11.53 10.20
CA VAL A 61 3.36 12.10 9.67
C VAL A 61 3.20 13.53 10.18
N ASP A 62 3.26 13.73 11.49
CA ASP A 62 3.19 15.04 12.14
C ASP A 62 4.26 16.00 11.62
N ALA A 63 5.49 15.51 11.44
CA ALA A 63 6.58 16.32 10.94
C ALA A 63 6.36 16.80 9.49
N VAL A 64 5.69 16.02 8.65
CA VAL A 64 5.32 16.44 7.28
C VAL A 64 4.14 17.41 7.34
N GLN A 65 3.11 17.09 8.13
CA GLN A 65 1.89 17.89 8.21
C GLN A 65 2.10 19.27 8.82
N ARG A 66 2.97 19.38 9.84
CA ARG A 66 3.38 20.67 10.42
C ARG A 66 4.09 21.60 9.43
N ARG A 67 4.64 21.07 8.33
CA ARG A 67 5.26 21.85 7.25
C ARG A 67 4.27 22.22 6.14
N GLY A 68 2.98 21.95 6.33
CA GLY A 68 1.93 22.17 5.33
C GLY A 68 1.81 21.04 4.31
N GLY A 69 2.56 19.94 4.47
CA GLY A 69 2.36 18.74 3.67
C GLY A 69 1.07 18.00 4.06
N ARG A 70 0.58 17.15 3.17
CA ARG A 70 -0.53 16.23 3.49
C ARG A 70 -0.04 14.81 3.27
N VAL A 71 -0.26 13.94 4.25
CA VAL A 71 0.16 12.53 4.17
C VAL A 71 -1.07 11.68 3.92
N ILE A 72 -0.94 10.74 2.99
CA ILE A 72 -1.99 9.78 2.64
C ILE A 72 -1.37 8.39 2.60
N PHE A 73 -1.90 7.46 3.38
CA PHE A 73 -1.52 6.05 3.28
C PHE A 73 -2.47 5.32 2.35
N ILE A 74 -1.92 4.66 1.33
CA ILE A 74 -2.71 3.92 0.34
C ILE A 74 -2.34 2.43 0.41
N ARG A 75 -3.33 1.57 0.67
CA ARG A 75 -3.18 0.12 0.46
C ARG A 75 -3.53 -0.19 -0.99
N TYR A 76 -2.53 -0.67 -1.73
CA TYR A 76 -2.62 -1.01 -3.15
C TYR A 76 -3.41 -2.31 -3.43
N PRO A 77 -3.96 -2.44 -4.65
CA PRO A 77 -4.63 -3.66 -5.09
C PRO A 77 -3.77 -4.91 -4.97
N THR A 78 -4.42 -6.00 -4.61
CA THR A 78 -3.88 -7.35 -4.65
C THR A 78 -4.98 -8.27 -5.12
N THR A 79 -4.67 -9.30 -5.88
CA THR A 79 -5.70 -10.22 -6.43
C THR A 79 -5.33 -11.69 -6.27
N GLY A 80 -6.27 -12.56 -6.64
CA GLY A 80 -6.12 -14.01 -6.67
C GLY A 80 -5.77 -14.63 -5.30
N GLU A 81 -5.02 -15.73 -5.33
CA GLU A 81 -4.58 -16.43 -4.12
C GLU A 81 -3.82 -15.52 -3.14
N TYR A 82 -3.06 -14.57 -3.67
CA TYR A 82 -2.27 -13.67 -2.84
C TYR A 82 -3.17 -12.83 -1.92
N GLN A 83 -4.25 -12.26 -2.47
CA GLN A 83 -5.23 -11.52 -1.69
C GLN A 83 -5.88 -12.41 -0.62
N VAL A 84 -6.39 -13.59 -1.00
CA VAL A 84 -7.04 -14.52 -0.06
C VAL A 84 -6.12 -14.83 1.13
N ARG A 85 -4.83 -15.06 0.87
CA ARG A 85 -3.84 -15.30 1.92
C ARG A 85 -3.58 -14.06 2.76
N MET A 86 -3.48 -12.88 2.15
CA MET A 86 -3.30 -11.62 2.90
C MET A 86 -4.50 -11.32 3.78
N GLU A 87 -5.73 -11.57 3.33
CA GLU A 87 -6.94 -11.40 4.15
C GLU A 87 -7.00 -12.40 5.29
N LYS A 88 -6.57 -13.65 5.09
CA LYS A 88 -6.46 -14.64 6.17
C LYS A 88 -5.39 -14.25 7.20
N LYS A 89 -4.27 -13.70 6.75
CA LYS A 89 -3.11 -13.39 7.62
C LYS A 89 -3.24 -12.02 8.29
N TYR A 90 -3.81 -11.05 7.59
CA TYR A 90 -4.00 -9.66 7.98
C TYR A 90 -5.43 -9.22 7.65
N PRO A 91 -6.45 -9.72 8.36
CA PRO A 91 -7.83 -9.27 8.15
C PRO A 91 -7.93 -7.75 8.25
N LYS A 92 -8.51 -7.09 7.24
CA LYS A 92 -8.58 -5.61 7.15
C LYS A 92 -9.09 -4.98 8.46
N GLN A 93 -10.16 -5.55 9.02
CA GLN A 93 -10.81 -5.08 10.25
C GLN A 93 -9.93 -5.14 11.50
N LEU A 94 -8.95 -6.06 11.55
CA LEU A 94 -8.05 -6.22 12.69
C LEU A 94 -6.76 -5.41 12.53
N PHE A 95 -6.38 -5.06 11.30
CA PHE A 95 -5.11 -4.42 10.98
C PHE A 95 -5.31 -3.03 10.37
N TRP A 96 -5.68 -2.98 9.08
CA TRP A 96 -5.78 -1.73 8.35
C TRP A 96 -6.81 -0.77 8.96
N ASP A 97 -8.00 -1.25 9.29
CA ASP A 97 -9.07 -0.38 9.83
C ASP A 97 -8.67 0.18 11.20
N LYS A 98 -7.99 -0.62 12.04
CA LYS A 98 -7.48 -0.16 13.35
C LYS A 98 -6.35 0.85 13.23
N PHE A 99 -5.53 0.74 12.19
CA PHE A 99 -4.52 1.75 11.87
C PHE A 99 -5.17 3.03 11.34
N ALA A 100 -6.08 2.91 10.38
CA ALA A 100 -6.82 4.02 9.77
C ALA A 100 -7.63 4.83 10.79
N GLU A 101 -8.19 4.17 11.81
CA GLU A 101 -8.88 4.82 12.94
C GLU A 101 -7.95 5.65 13.84
N ARG A 102 -6.63 5.39 13.83
CA ARG A 102 -5.68 5.97 14.80
C ARG A 102 -4.68 6.94 14.20
N THR A 103 -4.31 6.78 12.94
CA THR A 103 -3.38 7.68 12.28
C THR A 103 -4.00 9.07 12.08
N SER A 104 -3.16 10.10 12.16
CA SER A 104 -3.57 11.48 11.83
C SER A 104 -3.61 11.74 10.32
N ALA A 105 -3.06 10.82 9.51
CA ALA A 105 -3.05 10.91 8.05
C ALA A 105 -4.37 10.45 7.44
N ASP A 106 -4.66 10.91 6.22
CA ASP A 106 -5.72 10.30 5.43
C ASP A 106 -5.34 8.86 5.04
N THR A 107 -6.32 7.98 4.92
CA THR A 107 -6.08 6.60 4.49
C THR A 107 -7.03 6.20 3.36
N LEU A 108 -6.52 5.34 2.47
CA LEU A 108 -7.28 4.80 1.36
C LEU A 108 -6.95 3.33 1.16
N HIS A 109 -7.97 2.47 1.22
CA HIS A 109 -7.81 1.05 0.93
C HIS A 109 -8.48 0.73 -0.41
N PHE A 110 -7.79 0.02 -1.30
CA PHE A 110 -8.35 -0.32 -2.61
C PHE A 110 -9.72 -1.03 -2.57
N LEU A 111 -10.00 -1.85 -1.55
CA LEU A 111 -11.32 -2.49 -1.39
C LEU A 111 -12.46 -1.50 -1.15
N ASP A 112 -12.15 -0.32 -0.64
CA ASP A 112 -13.13 0.74 -0.36
C ASP A 112 -13.38 1.62 -1.60
N VAL A 113 -12.69 1.35 -2.72
CA VAL A 113 -12.77 2.12 -3.97
C VAL A 113 -13.14 1.17 -5.12
N PRO A 114 -14.39 1.19 -5.62
CA PRO A 114 -14.85 0.24 -6.64
C PRO A 114 -13.91 0.11 -7.84
N GLY A 115 -13.46 1.24 -8.40
CA GLY A 115 -12.57 1.25 -9.56
C GLY A 115 -11.16 0.67 -9.30
N MET A 116 -10.70 0.63 -8.06
CA MET A 116 -9.41 -0.01 -7.70
C MET A 116 -9.59 -1.49 -7.38
N ARG A 117 -10.73 -1.86 -6.78
CA ARG A 117 -11.06 -3.26 -6.46
C ARG A 117 -11.17 -4.14 -7.71
N GLU A 118 -11.50 -3.54 -8.85
CA GLU A 118 -11.61 -4.20 -10.15
C GLU A 118 -10.28 -4.32 -10.91
N LEU A 119 -9.17 -3.79 -10.37
CA LEU A 119 -7.87 -3.91 -10.99
C LEU A 119 -7.29 -5.30 -10.74
N GLU A 120 -6.67 -5.86 -11.76
CA GLU A 120 -5.97 -7.13 -11.67
C GLU A 120 -4.48 -6.93 -11.44
N CYS A 121 -3.91 -7.77 -10.58
CA CYS A 121 -2.48 -7.89 -10.40
C CYS A 121 -2.05 -9.25 -10.97
N PRO A 122 -1.37 -9.33 -12.12
CA PRO A 122 -1.02 -10.62 -12.75
C PRO A 122 -0.17 -11.51 -11.85
N ASP A 123 0.66 -10.91 -11.00
CA ASP A 123 1.41 -11.60 -9.95
C ASP A 123 0.76 -11.48 -8.57
N GLY A 124 -0.49 -11.04 -8.47
CA GLY A 124 -1.23 -10.89 -7.22
C GLY A 124 -0.87 -9.67 -6.37
N SER A 125 0.17 -8.88 -6.68
CA SER A 125 0.53 -7.66 -5.91
C SER A 125 0.98 -6.45 -6.72
N HIS A 126 1.39 -6.63 -7.98
CA HIS A 126 1.81 -5.55 -8.87
C HIS A 126 0.81 -5.35 -10.00
N LEU A 127 0.51 -4.09 -10.28
CA LEU A 127 -0.24 -3.69 -11.46
C LEU A 127 0.59 -3.94 -12.72
N ASP A 128 -0.10 -4.31 -13.79
CA ASP A 128 0.47 -4.25 -15.13
C ASP A 128 0.63 -2.80 -15.57
N ILE A 129 1.66 -2.51 -16.36
CA ILE A 129 1.91 -1.18 -16.95
C ILE A 129 0.67 -0.62 -17.67
N ARG A 130 -0.14 -1.48 -18.30
CA ARG A 130 -1.37 -1.12 -19.02
C ARG A 130 -2.46 -0.60 -18.08
N ASP A 131 -2.46 -1.02 -16.82
CA ASP A 131 -3.42 -0.60 -15.80
C ASP A 131 -2.98 0.62 -14.99
N VAL A 132 -1.71 1.04 -15.10
CA VAL A 132 -1.17 2.21 -14.38
C VAL A 132 -1.99 3.48 -14.66
N PRO A 133 -2.31 3.86 -15.93
CA PRO A 133 -3.11 5.06 -16.18
C PRO A 133 -4.50 5.00 -15.57
N ARG A 134 -5.15 3.82 -15.62
CA ARG A 134 -6.46 3.59 -15.02
C ARG A 134 -6.40 3.75 -13.50
N PHE A 135 -5.42 3.10 -12.85
CA PHE A 135 -5.22 3.23 -11.40
C PHE A 135 -5.01 4.68 -10.98
N THR A 136 -4.13 5.40 -11.69
CA THR A 136 -3.86 6.81 -11.39
C THR A 136 -5.12 7.67 -11.53
N SER A 137 -5.90 7.49 -12.59
CA SER A 137 -7.17 8.24 -12.75
C SER A 137 -8.12 7.98 -11.59
N VAL A 138 -8.37 6.70 -11.27
CA VAL A 138 -9.28 6.31 -10.19
C VAL A 138 -8.78 6.84 -8.84
N LEU A 139 -7.48 6.78 -8.57
CA LEU A 139 -6.89 7.32 -7.35
C LEU A 139 -7.12 8.83 -7.26
N LEU A 140 -6.81 9.58 -8.31
CA LEU A 140 -6.98 11.04 -8.29
C LEU A 140 -8.45 11.43 -8.13
N ASP A 141 -9.36 10.76 -8.84
CA ASP A 141 -10.79 11.01 -8.72
C ASP A 141 -11.30 10.73 -7.30
N GLU A 142 -10.84 9.66 -6.67
CA GLU A 142 -11.21 9.32 -5.30
C GLU A 142 -10.62 10.29 -4.26
N LEU A 143 -9.38 10.74 -4.47
CA LEU A 143 -8.79 11.76 -3.59
C LEU A 143 -9.52 13.10 -3.73
N VAL A 144 -10.00 13.45 -4.92
CA VAL A 144 -10.81 14.65 -5.14
C VAL A 144 -12.21 14.49 -4.53
N SER A 145 -12.87 13.34 -4.71
CA SER A 145 -14.21 13.09 -4.18
C SER A 145 -14.25 13.20 -2.65
N ARG A 146 -13.17 12.78 -1.98
CA ARG A 146 -12.99 12.90 -0.53
C ARG A 146 -12.50 14.27 -0.07
N SER A 147 -12.34 15.23 -0.98
CA SER A 147 -11.74 16.55 -0.68
C SER A 147 -10.33 16.46 -0.08
N ILE A 148 -9.61 15.38 -0.39
CA ILE A 148 -8.23 15.17 0.03
C ILE A 148 -7.30 15.98 -0.89
N LEU A 149 -7.53 15.85 -2.19
CA LEU A 149 -6.85 16.61 -3.24
C LEU A 149 -7.81 17.67 -3.78
N LYS A 150 -7.32 18.90 -3.95
CA LYS A 150 -8.07 19.96 -4.64
C LYS A 150 -7.74 19.90 -6.13
N LYS A 151 -8.77 20.00 -6.99
CA LYS A 151 -8.60 20.19 -8.43
C LYS A 151 -8.14 21.62 -8.73
#